data_AF-A0A7S4HJH3-F1
#
_entry.id   AF-A0A7S4HJH3-F1
#
_cell.length_a   1.000
_cell.length_b   1.000
_cell.length_c   1.000
_cell.angle_alpha   90.00
_cell.angle_beta   90.00
_cell.angle_gamma   90.00
#
_symmetry.space_group_name_H-M   'P 1'
#
loop_
_entity.id
_entity.type
_entity.pdbx_description
1 polymer ?
#
loop_
_entity_poly.entity_id
_entity_poly.type
_entity_poly.pdbx_seq_one_letter_code
_entity_poly.pdbx_strand_id
1 'polypeptide(L)'
;NSEKKFVWKWRLVEETFVKLPQTLIDGAEVSVLCAITTQGINEQQSIAIYRKSTKLQEDINKENLKVLEFYFHRFTSFMEKEGREPEEQENLENSLENIRRLISTSVNEKNIEILSLVADFVREMNGLRCTSCKSAKDRTSMAVSWEQGRWLKRICPGIGNEKKLVKEIRLNGVRKRNAFKNIGKQKFAFNDFQRKCLPGPYRAPRSITSSYTVS
;
A
#
# COMPACT_ATOMS: atom_id res chain seq x y z
N ASN A 1 3.42 -28.46 -16.49
CA ASN A 1 2.31 -27.54 -16.16
C ASN A 1 2.33 -26.39 -17.14
N SER A 2 1.38 -26.35 -18.09
CA SER A 2 1.19 -25.17 -18.92
C SER A 2 0.66 -24.03 -18.05
N GLU A 3 1.34 -22.89 -18.09
CA GLU A 3 0.94 -21.69 -17.35
C GLU A 3 -0.40 -21.19 -17.91
N LYS A 4 -1.41 -21.04 -17.04
CA LYS A 4 -2.73 -20.56 -17.48
C LYS A 4 -2.63 -19.08 -17.82
N LYS A 5 -2.80 -18.73 -19.10
CA LYS A 5 -2.84 -17.34 -19.57
C LYS A 5 -4.28 -16.81 -19.55
N PHE A 6 -4.48 -15.67 -18.89
CA PHE A 6 -5.74 -14.91 -18.92
C PHE A 6 -5.52 -13.57 -19.60
N VAL A 7 -6.36 -13.23 -20.58
CA VAL A 7 -6.27 -11.97 -21.33
C VAL A 7 -7.55 -11.17 -21.14
N TRP A 8 -7.39 -9.94 -20.63
CA TRP A 8 -8.50 -8.97 -20.51
C TRP A 8 -8.39 -7.93 -21.62
N LYS A 9 -9.45 -7.79 -22.41
CA LYS A 9 -9.52 -6.78 -23.48
C LYS A 9 -10.35 -5.59 -23.00
N TRP A 10 -9.76 -4.41 -23.07
CA TRP A 10 -10.40 -3.16 -22.67
C TRP A 10 -10.80 -2.40 -23.93
N ARG A 11 -12.09 -2.12 -24.10
CA ARG A 11 -12.56 -1.22 -25.16
C ARG A 11 -12.45 0.21 -24.64
N LEU A 12 -11.73 1.04 -25.37
CA LEU A 12 -11.58 2.46 -25.07
C LEU A 12 -12.42 3.28 -26.05
N VAL A 13 -12.84 4.47 -25.63
CA VAL A 13 -13.40 5.46 -26.55
C VAL A 13 -12.32 5.95 -27.51
N GLU A 14 -12.72 6.30 -28.72
CA GLU A 14 -11.80 6.63 -29.82
C GLU A 14 -10.81 7.73 -29.42
N GLU A 15 -11.27 8.80 -28.74
CA GLU A 15 -10.39 9.90 -28.35
C GLU A 15 -9.29 9.49 -27.34
N THR A 16 -9.48 8.38 -26.63
CA THR A 16 -8.46 7.81 -25.74
C THR A 16 -7.61 6.78 -26.47
N PHE A 17 -8.22 5.97 -27.34
CA PHE A 17 -7.52 4.91 -28.06
C PHE A 17 -6.41 5.46 -28.97
N VAL A 18 -6.66 6.57 -29.68
CA VAL A 18 -5.67 7.22 -30.57
C VAL A 18 -4.47 7.81 -29.83
N LYS A 19 -4.53 7.94 -28.49
CA LYS A 19 -3.41 8.43 -27.66
C LYS A 19 -2.48 7.33 -27.18
N LEU A 20 -2.81 6.06 -27.44
CA LEU A 20 -1.96 4.94 -27.05
C LEU A 20 -0.72 4.84 -27.96
N PRO A 21 0.40 4.29 -27.46
CA PRO A 21 1.52 3.90 -28.31
C PRO A 21 1.05 2.97 -29.43
N GLN A 22 1.63 3.12 -30.64
CA GLN A 22 1.27 2.32 -31.81
C GLN A 22 1.27 0.81 -31.53
N THR A 23 2.24 0.35 -30.74
CA THR A 23 2.33 -1.07 -30.33
C THR A 23 1.07 -1.58 -29.63
N LEU A 24 0.43 -0.76 -28.79
CA LEU A 24 -0.82 -1.13 -28.11
C LEU A 24 -2.03 -1.03 -29.03
N ILE A 25 -2.02 -0.08 -29.98
CA ILE A 25 -3.04 0.02 -31.04
C ILE A 25 -3.03 -1.24 -31.91
N ASP A 26 -1.84 -1.75 -32.22
CA ASP A 26 -1.62 -2.98 -33.00
C ASP A 26 -1.97 -4.26 -32.22
N GLY A 27 -2.40 -4.13 -30.96
CA GLY A 27 -2.85 -5.24 -30.13
C GLY A 27 -1.77 -5.94 -29.31
N ALA A 28 -0.61 -5.30 -29.10
CA ALA A 28 0.40 -5.83 -28.17
C ALA A 28 -0.18 -5.97 -26.76
N GLU A 29 0.24 -7.03 -26.06
CA GLU A 29 -0.23 -7.32 -24.71
C GLU A 29 0.60 -6.58 -23.66
N VAL A 30 -0.08 -6.09 -22.62
CA VAL A 30 0.58 -5.56 -21.42
C VAL A 30 0.57 -6.65 -20.34
N SER A 31 1.75 -7.13 -19.98
CA SER A 31 1.90 -8.11 -18.91
C SER A 31 1.78 -7.44 -17.53
N VAL A 32 1.00 -8.04 -16.63
CA VAL A 32 0.81 -7.55 -15.27
C VAL A 32 1.65 -8.38 -14.31
N LEU A 33 2.59 -7.73 -13.63
CA LEU A 33 3.31 -8.31 -12.49
C LEU A 33 2.62 -7.88 -11.20
N CYS A 34 2.41 -8.82 -10.29
CA CYS A 34 1.75 -8.58 -9.01
C CYS A 34 2.70 -8.93 -7.86
N ALA A 35 2.89 -7.96 -6.96
CA ALA A 35 3.59 -8.17 -5.70
C ALA A 35 2.64 -7.88 -4.54
N ILE A 36 2.71 -8.70 -3.50
CA ILE A 36 1.92 -8.59 -2.27
C ILE A 36 2.86 -8.36 -1.10
N THR A 37 2.69 -7.24 -0.41
CA THR A 37 3.35 -6.97 0.88
C THR A 37 2.30 -6.95 1.97
N THR A 38 2.58 -7.66 3.07
CA THR A 38 1.64 -7.89 4.15
C THR A 38 2.24 -7.54 5.50
N GLN A 39 1.43 -6.93 6.38
CA GLN A 39 1.79 -6.67 7.76
C GLN A 39 0.54 -6.67 8.65
N GLY A 40 0.48 -7.60 9.58
CA GLY A 40 -0.50 -7.58 10.66
C GLY A 40 -0.26 -6.40 11.59
N ILE A 41 -1.34 -5.74 12.03
CA ILE A 41 -1.26 -4.55 12.88
C ILE A 41 -2.15 -4.61 14.12
N ASN A 42 -3.05 -5.58 14.23
CA ASN A 42 -4.01 -5.70 15.32
C ASN A 42 -3.45 -6.49 16.51
N GLU A 43 -4.26 -6.70 17.54
CA GLU A 43 -3.97 -7.51 18.72
C GLU A 43 -3.58 -8.96 18.38
N GLN A 44 -4.24 -9.60 17.41
CA GLN A 44 -3.88 -10.96 16.98
C GLN A 44 -2.44 -11.03 16.46
N GLN A 45 -1.96 -9.98 15.77
CA GLN A 45 -0.56 -9.91 15.38
C GLN A 45 0.36 -9.84 16.59
N SER A 46 0.01 -9.11 17.65
CA SER A 46 0.84 -9.11 18.88
C SER A 46 0.99 -10.51 19.44
N ILE A 47 -0.10 -11.31 19.43
CA ILE A 47 -0.09 -12.68 19.92
C ILE A 47 0.76 -13.56 19.00
N ALA A 48 0.64 -13.41 17.68
CA ALA A 48 1.45 -14.15 16.72
C ALA A 48 2.95 -13.88 16.89
N ILE A 49 3.33 -12.63 17.09
CA ILE A 49 4.71 -12.22 17.38
C ILE A 49 5.21 -12.87 18.67
N TYR A 50 4.42 -12.79 19.74
CA TYR A 50 4.78 -13.41 21.02
C TYR A 50 4.97 -14.93 20.88
N ARG A 51 4.16 -15.58 20.04
CA ARG A 51 4.24 -17.02 19.74
C ARG A 51 5.23 -17.38 18.63
N LYS A 52 5.97 -16.40 18.08
CA LYS A 52 6.88 -16.57 16.93
C LYS A 52 6.23 -17.23 15.72
N SER A 53 4.96 -16.92 15.46
CA SER A 53 4.13 -17.52 14.41
C SER A 53 3.86 -16.56 13.25
N THR A 54 4.84 -15.75 12.86
CA THR A 54 4.74 -14.77 11.76
C THR A 54 5.42 -15.22 10.46
N LYS A 55 6.00 -16.42 10.44
CA LYS A 55 6.80 -16.94 9.33
C LYS A 55 6.13 -16.82 7.95
N LEU A 56 4.85 -17.17 7.82
CA LEU A 56 4.15 -17.06 6.53
C LEU A 56 4.12 -15.62 6.00
N GLN A 57 3.91 -14.63 6.86
CA GLN A 57 3.92 -13.22 6.48
C GLN A 57 5.32 -12.80 5.98
N GLU A 58 6.35 -13.25 6.70
CA GLU A 58 7.75 -12.98 6.38
C GLU A 58 8.15 -13.63 5.05
N ASP A 59 7.75 -14.88 4.83
CA ASP A 59 8.01 -15.63 3.60
C ASP A 59 7.30 -14.97 2.40
N ILE A 60 6.02 -14.58 2.54
CA ILE A 60 5.29 -13.80 1.52
C ILE A 60 6.05 -12.53 1.17
N ASN A 61 6.48 -11.75 2.17
CA ASN A 61 7.19 -10.49 1.91
C ASN A 61 8.54 -10.73 1.23
N LYS A 62 9.29 -11.75 1.63
CA LYS A 62 10.58 -12.13 1.00
C LYS A 62 10.41 -12.61 -0.44
N GLU A 63 9.39 -13.41 -0.73
CA GLU A 63 9.10 -13.86 -2.09
C GLU A 63 8.68 -12.71 -2.99
N ASN A 64 7.84 -11.81 -2.47
CA ASN A 64 7.35 -10.66 -3.24
C ASN A 64 8.40 -9.55 -3.41
N LEU A 65 9.42 -9.50 -2.54
CA LEU A 65 10.60 -8.66 -2.78
C LEU A 65 11.29 -9.03 -4.10
N LYS A 66 11.40 -10.32 -4.42
CA LYS A 66 12.01 -10.77 -5.69
C LYS A 66 11.23 -10.28 -6.91
N VAL A 67 9.90 -10.20 -6.79
CA VAL A 67 9.04 -9.66 -7.86
C VAL A 67 9.27 -8.16 -8.03
N LEU A 68 9.42 -7.42 -6.93
CA LEU A 68 9.75 -6.00 -6.94
C LEU A 68 11.15 -5.76 -7.54
N GLU A 69 12.15 -6.54 -7.16
CA GLU A 69 13.51 -6.50 -7.72
C GLU A 69 13.50 -6.77 -9.22
N PHE A 70 12.76 -7.79 -9.66
CA PHE A 70 12.61 -8.10 -11.08
C PHE A 70 11.99 -6.95 -11.88
N TYR A 71 10.91 -6.34 -11.36
CA TYR A 71 10.28 -5.20 -12.03
C TYR A 71 11.20 -3.97 -12.02
N PHE A 72 11.88 -3.70 -10.91
CA PHE A 72 12.83 -2.61 -10.76
C PHE A 72 13.92 -2.66 -11.84
N HIS A 73 14.57 -3.80 -12.05
CA HIS A 73 15.59 -3.93 -13.10
C HIS A 73 15.04 -3.68 -14.50
N ARG A 74 13.82 -4.14 -14.79
CA ARG A 74 13.18 -3.87 -16.09
C ARG A 74 12.83 -2.40 -16.25
N PHE A 75 12.40 -1.77 -15.16
CA PHE A 75 12.05 -0.35 -15.12
C PHE A 75 13.30 0.50 -15.33
N THR A 76 14.40 0.27 -14.61
CA THR A 76 15.64 1.05 -14.78
C THR A 76 16.23 0.89 -16.18
N SER A 77 16.28 -0.33 -16.74
CA SER A 77 16.72 -0.52 -18.14
C SER A 77 15.81 0.17 -19.16
N PHE A 78 14.54 0.41 -18.83
CA PHE A 78 13.65 1.24 -19.64
C PHE A 78 13.97 2.73 -19.44
N MET A 79 14.18 3.17 -18.20
CA MET A 79 14.52 4.57 -17.87
C MET A 79 15.82 5.03 -18.52
N GLU A 80 16.85 4.18 -18.55
CA GLU A 80 18.13 4.44 -19.20
C GLU A 80 17.96 4.70 -20.70
N LYS A 81 17.04 3.97 -21.37
CA LYS A 81 16.74 4.15 -22.79
C LYS A 81 15.97 5.42 -23.08
N GLU A 82 15.12 5.84 -22.14
CA GLU A 82 14.34 7.08 -22.22
C GLU A 82 15.15 8.32 -21.80
N GLY A 83 16.42 8.16 -21.40
CA GLY A 83 17.33 9.26 -21.07
C GLY A 83 17.00 9.98 -19.76
N ARG A 84 16.48 9.27 -18.75
CA ARG A 84 16.27 9.87 -17.41
C ARG A 84 17.59 10.07 -16.64
N GLU A 85 17.53 10.98 -15.68
CA GLU A 85 18.66 11.41 -14.85
C GLU A 85 19.19 10.29 -13.93
N PRO A 86 20.52 10.12 -13.81
CA PRO A 86 21.14 9.12 -12.92
C PRO A 86 20.71 9.21 -11.45
N GLU A 87 20.40 10.42 -10.96
CA GLU A 87 19.98 10.66 -9.57
C GLU A 87 18.66 9.96 -9.24
N GLU A 88 17.71 9.89 -10.18
CA GLU A 88 16.44 9.19 -9.96
C GLU A 88 16.64 7.68 -9.81
N GLN A 89 17.57 7.11 -10.57
CA GLN A 89 17.93 5.70 -10.49
C GLN A 89 18.59 5.38 -9.16
N GLU A 90 19.54 6.19 -8.71
CA GLU A 90 20.20 6.04 -7.40
C GLU A 90 19.17 6.11 -6.25
N ASN A 91 18.21 7.04 -6.32
CA ASN A 91 17.15 7.17 -5.33
C ASN A 91 16.25 5.92 -5.26
N LEU A 92 15.93 5.31 -6.41
CA LEU A 92 15.18 4.05 -6.47
C LEU A 92 15.99 2.87 -5.93
N GLU A 93 17.29 2.79 -6.22
CA GLU A 93 18.19 1.77 -5.69
C GLU A 93 18.27 1.84 -4.16
N ASN A 94 18.46 3.05 -3.62
CA ASN A 94 18.45 3.31 -2.18
C ASN A 94 17.11 2.92 -1.53
N SER A 95 15.99 3.18 -2.23
CA SER A 95 14.66 2.78 -1.76
C SER A 95 14.49 1.26 -1.73
N LEU A 96 14.98 0.56 -2.75
CA LEU A 96 14.97 -0.90 -2.82
C LEU A 96 15.83 -1.52 -1.71
N GLU A 97 17.03 -0.99 -1.46
CA GLU A 97 17.91 -1.48 -0.39
C GLU A 97 17.27 -1.26 0.99
N ASN A 98 16.60 -0.13 1.20
CA ASN A 98 15.85 0.10 2.43
C ASN A 98 14.71 -0.92 2.62
N ILE A 99 13.99 -1.27 1.56
CA ILE A 99 12.95 -2.32 1.62
C ILE A 99 13.58 -3.68 1.92
N ARG A 100 14.69 -4.03 1.25
CA ARG A 100 15.42 -5.28 1.45
C ARG A 100 15.88 -5.43 2.90
N ARG A 101 16.52 -4.39 3.43
CA ARG A 101 16.95 -4.31 4.82
C ARG A 101 15.76 -4.44 5.77
N LEU A 102 14.66 -3.75 5.51
CA LEU A 102 13.50 -3.79 6.40
C LEU A 102 12.85 -5.17 6.42
N ILE A 103 12.74 -5.83 5.26
CA ILE A 103 12.20 -7.19 5.15
C ILE A 103 13.10 -8.21 5.86
N SER A 104 14.43 -8.05 5.78
CA SER A 104 15.37 -8.97 6.41
C SER A 104 15.42 -8.82 7.93
N THR A 105 15.23 -7.60 8.46
CA THR A 105 15.31 -7.35 9.90
C THR A 105 13.98 -7.44 10.63
N SER A 106 12.84 -7.26 9.96
CA SER A 106 11.49 -7.23 10.59
C SER A 106 10.94 -8.63 10.90
N VAL A 107 11.69 -9.43 11.68
CA VAL A 107 11.33 -10.80 12.07
C VAL A 107 10.55 -10.77 13.38
N ASN A 108 9.35 -11.36 13.41
CA ASN A 108 8.43 -11.28 14.55
C ASN A 108 8.14 -9.82 15.01
N GLU A 109 7.97 -8.88 14.07
CA GLU A 109 7.72 -7.46 14.41
C GLU A 109 6.45 -6.88 13.77
N LYS A 110 5.96 -5.77 14.34
CA LYS A 110 4.89 -4.94 13.77
C LYS A 110 5.46 -3.78 12.97
N ASN A 111 6.29 -4.09 11.98
CA ASN A 111 6.95 -3.05 11.22
C ASN A 111 6.04 -2.51 10.11
N ILE A 112 5.20 -1.52 10.42
CA ILE A 112 4.30 -0.90 9.44
C ILE A 112 5.02 -0.04 8.39
N GLU A 113 6.30 0.27 8.59
CA GLU A 113 7.07 1.06 7.64
C GLU A 113 7.22 0.32 6.31
N ILE A 114 7.26 -1.02 6.33
CA ILE A 114 7.33 -1.86 5.13
C ILE A 114 6.20 -1.54 4.14
N LEU A 115 4.98 -1.33 4.64
CA LEU A 115 3.82 -1.01 3.81
C LEU A 115 3.98 0.35 3.14
N SER A 116 4.59 1.31 3.85
CA SER A 116 4.75 2.67 3.34
C SER A 116 5.91 2.78 2.36
N LEU A 117 7.04 2.12 2.65
CA LEU A 117 8.19 2.08 1.75
C LEU A 117 7.86 1.38 0.45
N VAL A 118 7.23 0.20 0.50
CA VAL A 118 6.81 -0.51 -0.72
C VAL A 118 5.79 0.32 -1.50
N ALA A 119 4.85 0.99 -0.83
CA ALA A 119 3.89 1.85 -1.53
C ALA A 119 4.56 3.03 -2.24
N ASP A 120 5.54 3.66 -1.62
CA ASP A 120 6.26 4.78 -2.24
C ASP A 120 7.15 4.30 -3.39
N PHE A 121 7.88 3.20 -3.20
CA PHE A 121 8.72 2.58 -4.24
C PHE A 121 7.91 2.17 -5.47
N VAL A 122 6.77 1.49 -5.28
CA VAL A 122 5.87 1.13 -6.39
C VAL A 122 5.32 2.39 -7.08
N ARG A 123 5.07 3.48 -6.35
CA ARG A 123 4.61 4.74 -6.97
C ARG A 123 5.69 5.38 -7.82
N GLU A 124 6.94 5.37 -7.37
CA GLU A 124 8.08 5.94 -8.10
C GLU A 124 8.37 5.17 -9.40
N MET A 125 8.07 3.87 -9.43
CA MET A 125 8.11 3.05 -10.64
C MET A 125 6.80 3.05 -11.45
N ASN A 126 5.90 4.01 -11.25
CA ASN A 126 4.61 4.14 -11.95
C ASN A 126 3.66 2.92 -11.81
N GLY A 127 3.82 2.14 -10.74
CA GLY A 127 3.01 0.95 -10.49
C GLY A 127 1.63 1.25 -9.90
N LEU A 128 0.68 0.37 -10.22
CA LEU A 128 -0.65 0.38 -9.61
C LEU A 128 -0.58 -0.15 -8.17
N ARG A 129 -1.34 0.49 -7.27
CA ARG A 129 -1.38 0.10 -5.85
C ARG A 129 -2.79 -0.19 -5.38
N CYS A 130 -2.90 -1.28 -4.63
CA CYS A 130 -4.12 -1.70 -3.96
C CYS A 130 -3.83 -1.91 -2.47
N THR A 131 -4.66 -1.35 -1.61
CA THR A 131 -4.54 -1.54 -0.15
C THR A 131 -5.82 -2.16 0.38
N SER A 132 -5.71 -3.32 1.01
CA SER A 132 -6.87 -4.00 1.60
C SER A 132 -6.49 -4.71 2.90
N CYS A 133 -7.44 -4.70 3.83
CA CYS A 133 -7.44 -5.56 5.01
C CYS A 133 -8.60 -6.56 4.86
N LYS A 134 -8.73 -7.54 5.77
CA LYS A 134 -9.78 -8.58 5.72
C LYS A 134 -11.17 -8.07 5.31
N SER A 135 -11.60 -6.91 5.81
CA SER A 135 -12.95 -6.37 5.57
C SER A 135 -12.97 -5.10 4.72
N ALA A 136 -11.82 -4.65 4.20
CA ALA A 136 -11.63 -3.42 3.42
C ALA A 136 -12.17 -2.10 4.05
N LYS A 137 -12.52 -2.12 5.34
CA LYS A 137 -13.16 -1.02 6.08
C LYS A 137 -12.17 -0.25 6.95
N ASP A 138 -12.00 -0.66 8.21
CA ASP A 138 -11.40 0.19 9.24
C ASP A 138 -9.88 0.29 9.09
N ARG A 139 -9.16 -0.83 9.13
CA ARG A 139 -7.70 -0.86 8.95
C ARG A 139 -7.26 -0.36 7.58
N THR A 140 -8.02 -0.70 6.52
CA THR A 140 -7.82 -0.12 5.19
C THR A 140 -7.95 1.39 5.20
N SER A 141 -8.95 1.95 5.89
CA SER A 141 -9.10 3.40 5.98
C SER A 141 -7.94 4.05 6.75
N MET A 142 -7.39 3.37 7.76
CA MET A 142 -6.21 3.84 8.48
C MET A 142 -4.98 3.86 7.57
N ALA A 143 -4.76 2.81 6.79
CA ALA A 143 -3.67 2.72 5.81
C ALA A 143 -3.79 3.79 4.70
N VAL A 144 -4.96 3.89 4.07
CA VAL A 144 -5.23 4.84 2.97
C VAL A 144 -5.06 6.28 3.44
N SER A 145 -5.61 6.64 4.60
CA SER A 145 -5.47 8.01 5.12
C SER A 145 -4.04 8.34 5.52
N TRP A 146 -3.26 7.35 5.98
CA TRP A 146 -1.83 7.51 6.26
C TRP A 146 -1.05 7.78 4.98
N GLU A 147 -1.24 6.96 3.94
CA GLU A 147 -0.62 7.15 2.63
C GLU A 147 -0.97 8.52 2.02
N GLN A 148 -2.24 8.92 2.09
CA GLN A 148 -2.69 10.24 1.60
C GLN A 148 -2.01 11.39 2.36
N GLY A 149 -1.85 11.26 3.68
CA GLY A 149 -1.17 12.26 4.51
C GLY A 149 0.31 12.42 4.13
N ARG A 150 1.04 11.30 4.02
CA ARG A 150 2.43 11.28 3.54
C ARG A 150 2.56 11.94 2.18
N TRP A 151 1.69 11.54 1.25
CA TRP A 151 1.76 12.01 -0.12
C TRP A 151 1.47 13.51 -0.23
N LEU A 152 0.42 14.00 0.44
CA LEU A 152 0.13 15.43 0.50
C LEU A 152 1.32 16.23 1.06
N LYS A 153 1.98 15.72 2.10
CA LYS A 153 3.17 16.36 2.66
C LYS A 153 4.33 16.41 1.66
N ARG A 154 4.52 15.36 0.86
CA ARG A 154 5.55 15.29 -0.19
C ARG A 154 5.29 16.28 -1.32
N ILE A 155 4.05 16.33 -1.84
CA ILE A 155 3.72 17.19 -3.00
C ILE A 155 3.43 18.65 -2.62
N CYS A 156 3.17 18.93 -1.34
CA CYS A 156 2.94 20.27 -0.83
C CYS A 156 3.79 20.51 0.42
N PRO A 157 5.11 20.79 0.32
CA PRO A 157 5.98 20.89 1.49
C PRO A 157 5.54 21.88 2.57
N GLY A 158 4.84 22.97 2.18
CA GLY A 158 4.27 23.96 3.10
C GLY A 158 3.01 23.50 3.84
N ILE A 159 2.43 22.35 3.48
CA ILE A 159 1.27 21.80 4.17
C ILE A 159 1.66 21.36 5.59
N GLY A 160 0.72 21.47 6.53
CA GLY A 160 0.96 21.24 7.95
C GLY A 160 1.48 19.84 8.31
N ASN A 161 1.57 19.58 9.62
CA ASN A 161 2.08 18.30 10.11
C ASN A 161 1.24 17.11 9.60
N GLU A 162 1.93 16.07 9.13
CA GLU A 162 1.32 14.87 8.56
C GLU A 162 0.28 14.22 9.49
N LYS A 163 0.57 14.09 10.79
CA LYS A 163 -0.38 13.51 11.76
C LYS A 163 -1.66 14.34 11.89
N LYS A 164 -1.54 15.67 11.78
CA LYS A 164 -2.72 16.56 11.78
C LYS A 164 -3.52 16.36 10.50
N LEU A 165 -2.89 16.28 9.34
CA LEU A 165 -3.56 16.04 8.05
C LEU A 165 -4.29 14.70 8.04
N VAL A 166 -3.62 13.63 8.47
CA VAL A 166 -4.21 12.29 8.57
C VAL A 166 -5.41 12.30 9.51
N LYS A 167 -5.33 13.02 10.63
CA LYS A 167 -6.46 13.20 11.54
C LYS A 167 -7.63 13.89 10.84
N GLU A 168 -7.39 14.98 10.11
CA GLU A 168 -8.44 15.68 9.36
C GLU A 168 -9.06 14.82 8.26
N ILE A 169 -8.24 14.07 7.49
CA ILE A 169 -8.72 13.11 6.48
C ILE A 169 -9.62 12.05 7.13
N ARG A 170 -9.26 11.55 8.32
CA ARG A 170 -10.07 10.55 9.03
C ARG A 170 -11.36 11.15 9.59
N LEU A 171 -11.31 12.39 10.08
CA LEU A 171 -12.46 13.08 10.65
C LEU A 171 -13.45 13.55 9.60
N ASN A 172 -12.99 14.03 8.44
CA ASN A 172 -13.82 14.73 7.47
C ASN A 172 -13.84 14.07 6.08
N GLY A 173 -12.95 13.11 5.84
CA GLY A 173 -12.85 12.43 4.55
C GLY A 173 -13.92 11.35 4.32
N VAL A 174 -13.92 10.83 3.10
CA VAL A 174 -14.97 9.94 2.58
C VAL A 174 -14.93 8.53 3.14
N ARG A 175 -13.81 8.08 3.69
CA ARG A 175 -13.63 6.69 4.14
C ARG A 175 -14.53 6.31 5.34
N LYS A 176 -15.03 7.28 6.11
CA LYS A 176 -16.10 7.03 7.09
C LYS A 176 -17.40 6.56 6.44
N ARG A 177 -17.68 6.97 5.19
CA ARG A 177 -18.84 6.50 4.43
C ARG A 177 -18.74 5.02 4.09
N ASN A 178 -17.53 4.46 3.97
CA ASN A 178 -17.36 3.01 3.80
C ASN A 178 -17.84 2.26 5.05
N ALA A 179 -17.56 2.77 6.26
CA ALA A 179 -18.13 2.22 7.48
C ALA A 179 -19.66 2.34 7.49
N PHE A 180 -20.19 3.52 7.12
CA PHE A 180 -21.64 3.74 7.05
C PHE A 180 -22.35 2.76 6.11
N LYS A 181 -21.86 2.58 4.89
CA LYS A 181 -22.44 1.63 3.91
C LYS A 181 -22.41 0.18 4.39
N ASN A 182 -21.52 -0.17 5.32
CA ASN A 182 -21.33 -1.54 5.78
C ASN A 182 -22.04 -1.87 7.10
N ILE A 183 -22.13 -0.90 8.02
CA ILE A 183 -22.64 -1.11 9.40
C ILE A 183 -23.65 -0.04 9.84
N GLY A 184 -24.10 0.83 8.94
CA GLY A 184 -25.08 1.88 9.21
C GLY A 184 -24.57 3.04 10.07
N LYS A 185 -23.28 3.07 10.44
CA LYS A 185 -22.70 4.09 11.34
C LYS A 185 -21.46 4.73 10.71
N GLN A 186 -21.34 6.06 10.83
CA GLN A 186 -20.13 6.81 10.43
C GLN A 186 -19.03 6.78 11.52
N LYS A 187 -18.78 5.60 12.09
CA LYS A 187 -17.74 5.35 13.09
C LYS A 187 -16.96 4.11 12.72
N PHE A 188 -15.65 4.11 13.01
CA PHE A 188 -14.82 2.92 12.86
C PHE A 188 -15.09 1.94 13.99
N ALA A 189 -15.13 0.65 13.66
CA ALA A 189 -15.45 -0.45 14.57
C ALA A 189 -14.23 -0.90 15.38
N PHE A 190 -13.62 0.02 16.14
CA PHE A 190 -12.56 -0.28 17.09
C PHE A 190 -13.02 0.05 18.51
N ASN A 191 -12.97 -0.92 19.41
CA ASN A 191 -13.03 -0.62 20.84
C ASN A 191 -11.70 -0.01 21.32
N ASP A 192 -11.67 0.52 22.54
CA ASP A 192 -10.50 1.23 23.06
C ASP A 192 -9.25 0.35 23.17
N PHE A 193 -9.41 -0.94 23.49
CA PHE A 193 -8.31 -1.90 23.56
C PHE A 193 -7.72 -2.15 22.16
N GLN A 194 -8.57 -2.53 21.20
CA GLN A 194 -8.19 -2.75 19.80
C GLN A 194 -7.48 -1.53 19.21
N ARG A 195 -8.01 -0.32 19.48
CA ARG A 195 -7.42 0.94 19.04
C ARG A 195 -6.03 1.17 19.62
N LYS A 196 -5.80 0.82 20.89
CA LYS A 196 -4.49 0.94 21.57
C LYS A 196 -3.47 -0.07 21.03
N CYS A 197 -3.91 -1.26 20.62
CA CYS A 197 -3.06 -2.29 20.03
C CYS A 197 -2.53 -1.95 18.62
N LEU A 198 -3.11 -0.95 17.95
CA LEU A 198 -2.66 -0.47 16.65
C LEU A 198 -1.39 0.39 16.77
N PRO A 199 -0.48 0.32 15.78
CA PRO A 199 0.65 1.25 15.65
C PRO A 199 0.18 2.70 15.55
N GLY A 200 0.99 3.64 16.04
CA GLY A 200 0.64 5.07 16.15
C GLY A 200 -0.02 5.67 14.90
N PRO A 201 0.60 5.57 13.71
CA PRO A 201 0.03 6.09 12.46
C PRO A 201 -1.34 5.48 12.11
N TYR A 202 -1.64 4.26 12.56
CA TYR A 202 -2.87 3.54 12.25
C TYR A 202 -3.97 3.72 13.32
N ARG A 203 -3.74 4.50 14.38
CA ARG A 203 -4.76 4.73 15.41
C ARG A 203 -5.82 5.72 14.93
N ALA A 204 -7.08 5.30 14.93
CA ALA A 204 -8.21 6.19 14.68
C ALA A 204 -8.38 7.22 15.81
N PRO A 205 -8.82 8.47 15.53
CA PRO A 205 -9.25 9.42 16.56
C PRO A 205 -10.40 8.87 17.42
N ARG A 206 -10.37 9.09 18.74
CA ARG A 206 -11.39 8.57 19.68
C ARG A 206 -12.81 9.04 19.33
N SER A 207 -12.95 10.27 18.84
CA SER A 207 -14.25 10.87 18.51
C SER A 207 -15.01 10.13 17.41
N ILE A 208 -14.32 9.33 16.59
CA ILE A 208 -14.90 8.59 15.46
C ILE A 208 -14.76 7.07 15.59
N THR A 209 -14.42 6.57 16.78
CA THR A 209 -14.49 5.14 17.10
C THR A 209 -15.78 4.81 17.84
N SER A 210 -16.35 3.63 17.60
CA SER A 210 -17.47 3.13 18.37
C SER A 210 -16.99 2.51 19.68
N SER A 211 -17.53 2.93 20.82
CA SER A 211 -17.27 2.30 22.14
C SER A 211 -17.85 0.88 22.27
N TYR A 212 -18.48 0.35 21.22
CA TYR A 212 -19.16 -0.93 21.26
C TYR A 212 -18.14 -2.08 21.17
N THR A 213 -17.99 -2.79 22.28
CA THR A 213 -17.71 -4.23 22.29
C THR A 213 -18.79 -4.91 21.47
N VAL A 214 -18.42 -5.43 20.30
CA VAL A 214 -19.26 -6.43 19.63
C VAL A 214 -18.85 -7.76 20.24
N SER A 215 -19.78 -8.31 21.02
CA SER A 215 -19.87 -9.72 21.45
C SER A 215 -19.74 -10.66 20.26
#